data_AF-A0A485B5W1-F1
#
_entry.id   AF-A0A485B5W1-F1
#
_cell.length_a   1.000
_cell.length_b   1.000
_cell.length_c   1.000
_cell.angle_alpha   90.00
_cell.angle_beta   90.00
_cell.angle_gamma   90.00
#
_symmetry.space_group_name_H-M   'P 1'
#
loop_
_entity.id
_entity.type
_entity.pdbx_description
1 polymer ?
#
loop_
_entity_poly.entity_id
_entity_poly.type
_entity_poly.pdbx_seq_one_letter_code
_entity_poly.pdbx_strand_id
1 'polypeptide(L)'
;MRLMSPIAGGEKAIRLLQACAFFSGRDAIAPIDLILLQECLWHDAESRNLLQQQIDILMTGHAWQQQAMLNKLGAITQQRLHIQQQQSDKTALKVTRLGGMFSRKPHYELPPEVQSPTVTLLLQKPLKLHDIEVIHITFERQALENWLEKGGEIRGKLNGIGFALTLNMEVDAAQHLVVRDVSLQGSRLSLPGSSTPENMPTEIRQQLSALDEEWHQQHNRFSEQQKCLFINEEWLGRIEASLQDVAVQIKQAQQC
;
A
#
# COMPACT_ATOMS: atom_id res chain seq x y z
N MET A 1 -37.70 -30.48 -28.76
CA MET A 1 -36.85 -29.65 -27.88
C MET A 1 -35.79 -30.57 -27.28
N ARG A 2 -34.64 -30.73 -27.95
CA ARG A 2 -33.56 -31.61 -27.45
C ARG A 2 -32.79 -30.83 -26.39
N LEU A 3 -32.93 -31.23 -25.13
CA LEU A 3 -32.00 -30.88 -24.07
C LEU A 3 -30.60 -31.35 -24.50
N MET A 4 -29.76 -30.42 -24.94
CA MET A 4 -28.33 -30.69 -25.10
C MET A 4 -27.79 -31.01 -23.71
N SER A 5 -27.21 -32.19 -23.52
CA SER A 5 -26.51 -32.54 -22.28
C SER A 5 -25.48 -31.46 -21.93
N PRO A 6 -25.31 -31.07 -20.66
CA PRO A 6 -24.35 -30.04 -20.23
C PRO A 6 -22.92 -30.31 -20.76
N ILE A 7 -22.54 -31.59 -20.84
CA ILE A 7 -21.24 -32.06 -21.32
C ILE A 7 -21.06 -31.79 -22.84
N ALA A 8 -22.12 -31.89 -23.63
CA ALA A 8 -22.08 -31.66 -25.08
C ALA A 8 -22.02 -30.15 -25.44
N GLY A 9 -22.44 -29.27 -24.52
CA GLY A 9 -22.28 -27.82 -24.67
C GLY A 9 -20.82 -27.38 -24.52
N GLY A 10 -20.12 -27.94 -23.54
CA GLY A 10 -18.70 -27.63 -23.27
C GLY A 10 -17.76 -28.02 -24.41
N GLU A 11 -17.93 -29.20 -25.01
CA GLU A 11 -17.06 -29.64 -26.11
C GLU A 11 -17.21 -28.77 -27.37
N LYS A 12 -18.44 -28.32 -27.66
CA LYS A 12 -18.70 -27.40 -28.78
C LYS A 12 -18.13 -26.01 -28.51
N ALA A 13 -18.25 -25.51 -27.27
CA ALA A 13 -17.67 -24.24 -26.86
C ALA A 13 -16.14 -24.27 -27.02
N ILE A 14 -15.46 -25.34 -26.59
CA ILE A 14 -14.01 -25.48 -26.76
C ILE A 14 -13.61 -25.43 -28.23
N ARG A 15 -14.32 -26.13 -29.12
CA ARG A 15 -14.04 -26.07 -30.56
C ARG A 15 -14.22 -24.67 -31.13
N LEU A 16 -15.21 -23.91 -30.64
CA LEU A 16 -15.40 -22.51 -31.03
C LEU A 16 -14.20 -21.65 -30.59
N LEU A 17 -13.71 -21.82 -29.35
CA LEU A 17 -12.53 -21.10 -28.85
C LEU A 17 -11.27 -21.44 -29.66
N GLN A 18 -11.08 -22.71 -30.02
CA GLN A 18 -9.97 -23.14 -30.88
C GLN A 18 -10.04 -22.52 -32.28
N ALA A 19 -11.24 -22.48 -32.87
CA ALA A 19 -11.44 -21.82 -34.15
C ALA A 19 -11.16 -20.31 -34.07
N CYS A 20 -11.61 -19.66 -33.00
CA CYS A 20 -11.34 -18.24 -32.74
C CYS A 20 -9.83 -17.95 -32.68
N ALA A 21 -9.08 -18.76 -31.93
CA ALA A 21 -7.62 -18.68 -31.87
C ALA A 21 -6.98 -18.86 -33.25
N PHE A 22 -7.34 -19.94 -33.95
CA PHE A 22 -6.80 -20.27 -35.28
C PHE A 22 -7.04 -19.14 -36.30
N PHE A 23 -8.26 -18.63 -36.41
CA PHE A 23 -8.59 -17.54 -37.35
C PHE A 23 -8.03 -16.18 -36.91
N SER A 24 -7.61 -16.04 -35.64
CA SER A 24 -6.87 -14.88 -35.15
C SER A 24 -5.35 -15.04 -35.28
N GLY A 25 -4.87 -16.10 -35.96
CA GLY A 25 -3.44 -16.36 -36.19
C GLY A 25 -2.70 -16.90 -34.97
N ARG A 26 -3.39 -17.54 -34.03
CA ARG A 26 -2.83 -18.12 -32.81
C ARG A 26 -2.95 -19.64 -32.81
N ASP A 27 -1.91 -20.33 -32.35
CA ASP A 27 -1.89 -21.80 -32.24
C ASP A 27 -2.53 -22.34 -30.95
N ALA A 28 -2.92 -21.45 -30.04
CA ALA A 28 -3.52 -21.80 -28.75
C ALA A 28 -4.63 -20.82 -28.35
N ILE A 29 -5.60 -21.35 -27.58
CA ILE A 29 -6.64 -20.55 -26.93
C ILE A 29 -5.97 -19.55 -25.98
N ALA A 30 -6.33 -18.29 -26.10
CA ALA A 30 -5.92 -17.20 -25.22
C ALA A 30 -7.05 -16.81 -24.28
N PRO A 31 -6.75 -16.14 -23.14
CA PRO A 31 -7.78 -15.68 -22.21
C PRO A 31 -8.89 -14.86 -22.86
N ILE A 32 -8.56 -14.05 -23.88
CA ILE A 32 -9.52 -13.22 -24.60
C ILE A 32 -10.62 -14.03 -25.32
N ASP A 33 -10.32 -15.27 -25.75
CA ASP A 33 -11.31 -16.11 -26.44
C ASP A 33 -12.46 -16.48 -25.51
N LEU A 34 -12.22 -16.56 -24.20
CA LEU A 34 -13.22 -16.95 -23.20
C LEU A 34 -14.41 -15.99 -23.15
N ILE A 35 -14.28 -14.76 -23.66
CA ILE A 35 -15.38 -13.82 -23.82
C ILE A 35 -16.50 -14.43 -24.68
N LEU A 36 -16.16 -15.25 -25.68
CA LEU A 36 -17.14 -15.92 -26.55
C LEU A 36 -18.08 -16.87 -25.80
N LEU A 37 -17.67 -17.33 -24.61
CA LEU A 37 -18.52 -18.17 -23.78
C LEU A 37 -19.80 -17.46 -23.35
N GLN A 38 -19.82 -16.12 -23.32
CA GLN A 38 -20.99 -15.31 -22.95
C GLN A 38 -22.20 -15.57 -23.87
N GLU A 39 -21.95 -16.03 -25.10
CA GLU A 39 -22.98 -16.36 -26.09
C GLU A 39 -23.29 -17.86 -26.15
N CYS A 40 -22.56 -18.70 -25.40
CA CYS A 40 -22.61 -20.17 -25.55
C CYS A 40 -23.27 -20.91 -24.39
N LEU A 41 -23.25 -20.35 -23.16
CA LEU A 41 -23.55 -21.12 -21.94
C LEU A 41 -24.88 -20.76 -21.27
N TRP A 42 -25.62 -19.76 -21.77
CA TRP A 42 -26.91 -19.34 -21.20
C TRP A 42 -28.09 -20.08 -21.84
N HIS A 43 -29.19 -20.20 -21.10
CA HIS A 43 -30.43 -20.85 -21.55
C HIS A 43 -31.69 -20.04 -21.23
N ASP A 44 -31.56 -18.99 -20.43
CA ASP A 44 -32.59 -17.99 -20.11
C ASP A 44 -31.94 -16.62 -19.81
N ALA A 45 -32.78 -15.62 -19.50
CA ALA A 45 -32.30 -14.26 -19.22
C ALA A 45 -31.49 -14.16 -17.91
N GLU A 46 -31.82 -14.95 -16.90
CA GLU A 46 -31.13 -14.93 -15.60
C GLU A 46 -29.72 -15.51 -15.72
N SER A 47 -29.59 -16.70 -16.34
CA SER A 47 -28.31 -17.34 -16.62
C SER A 47 -27.43 -16.51 -17.56
N ARG A 48 -28.01 -15.76 -18.50
CA ARG A 48 -27.28 -14.81 -19.35
C ARG A 48 -26.64 -13.69 -18.53
N ASN A 49 -27.40 -13.06 -17.64
CA ASN A 49 -26.90 -11.97 -16.80
C ASN A 49 -25.79 -12.45 -15.86
N LEU A 50 -25.99 -13.61 -15.22
CA LEU A 50 -24.99 -14.21 -14.35
C LEU A 50 -23.70 -14.52 -15.13
N LEU A 51 -23.81 -15.12 -16.32
CA LEU A 51 -22.66 -15.47 -17.15
C LEU A 51 -21.88 -14.23 -17.62
N GLN A 52 -22.58 -13.18 -18.05
CA GLN A 52 -21.95 -11.90 -18.41
C GLN A 52 -21.17 -11.33 -17.23
N GLN A 53 -21.75 -11.33 -16.02
CA GLN A 53 -21.06 -10.88 -14.82
C GLN A 53 -19.81 -11.73 -14.50
N GLN A 54 -19.90 -13.06 -14.59
CA GLN A 54 -18.77 -13.94 -14.31
C GLN A 54 -17.63 -13.78 -15.31
N ILE A 55 -17.95 -13.60 -16.60
CA ILE A 55 -16.94 -13.31 -17.63
C ILE A 55 -16.32 -11.94 -17.39
N ASP A 56 -17.12 -10.95 -16.97
CA ASP A 56 -16.61 -9.62 -16.64
C ASP A 56 -15.58 -9.67 -15.50
N ILE A 57 -15.91 -10.33 -14.39
CA ILE A 57 -15.01 -10.56 -13.27
C ILE A 57 -13.76 -11.32 -13.71
N LEU A 58 -13.91 -12.36 -14.53
CA LEU A 58 -12.79 -13.16 -15.01
C LEU A 58 -11.84 -12.33 -15.87
N MET A 59 -12.36 -11.57 -16.84
CA MET A 59 -11.56 -10.80 -17.78
C MET A 59 -10.87 -9.60 -17.13
N THR A 60 -11.55 -8.90 -16.23
CA THR A 60 -11.03 -7.70 -15.57
C THR A 60 -10.23 -8.00 -14.30
N GLY A 61 -10.39 -9.20 -13.72
CA GLY A 61 -9.73 -9.58 -12.47
C GLY A 61 -8.64 -10.64 -12.61
N HIS A 62 -8.77 -11.61 -13.51
CA HIS A 62 -7.95 -12.83 -13.46
C HIS A 62 -7.24 -13.18 -14.76
N ALA A 63 -7.82 -12.85 -15.91
CA ALA A 63 -7.34 -13.26 -17.22
C ALA A 63 -5.89 -12.82 -17.51
N TRP A 64 -5.49 -11.66 -16.99
CA TRP A 64 -4.13 -11.12 -17.06
C TRP A 64 -3.56 -10.85 -15.67
N GLN A 65 -3.96 -11.67 -14.69
CA GLN A 65 -3.44 -11.66 -13.33
C GLN A 65 -3.63 -10.35 -12.56
N GLN A 66 -4.60 -9.51 -12.94
CA GLN A 66 -4.83 -8.20 -12.33
C GLN A 66 -4.97 -8.31 -10.80
N GLN A 67 -5.87 -9.17 -10.33
CA GLN A 67 -6.11 -9.40 -8.90
C GLN A 67 -4.90 -10.04 -8.20
N ALA A 68 -4.16 -10.92 -8.89
CA ALA A 68 -2.96 -11.53 -8.31
C ALA A 68 -1.85 -10.49 -8.09
N MET A 69 -1.67 -9.58 -9.05
CA MET A 69 -0.75 -8.44 -8.92
C MET A 69 -1.19 -7.48 -7.81
N LEU A 70 -2.48 -7.17 -7.69
CA LEU A 70 -3.01 -6.36 -6.59
C LEU A 70 -2.78 -7.01 -5.22
N ASN A 71 -2.98 -8.33 -5.11
CA ASN A 71 -2.72 -9.06 -3.88
C ASN A 71 -1.23 -9.05 -3.51
N LYS A 72 -0.34 -9.23 -4.50
CA LYS A 72 1.12 -9.10 -4.32
C LYS A 72 1.50 -7.68 -3.87
N LEU A 73 0.93 -6.66 -4.51
CA LEU A 73 1.14 -5.26 -4.14
C LEU A 73 0.74 -5.00 -2.68
N GLY A 74 -0.45 -5.46 -2.27
CA GLY A 74 -0.92 -5.35 -0.89
C GLY A 74 0.03 -6.02 0.11
N ALA A 75 0.57 -7.19 -0.21
CA ALA A 75 1.56 -7.87 0.63
C ALA A 75 2.87 -7.07 0.73
N ILE A 76 3.36 -6.50 -0.37
CA ILE A 76 4.56 -5.66 -0.40
C ILE A 76 4.35 -4.40 0.46
N THR A 77 3.20 -3.73 0.34
CA THR A 77 2.84 -2.56 1.15
C THR A 77 2.80 -2.89 2.65
N GLN A 78 2.22 -4.03 3.02
CA GLN A 78 2.20 -4.50 4.41
C GLN A 78 3.61 -4.83 4.94
N GLN A 79 4.42 -5.52 4.14
CA GLN A 79 5.81 -5.83 4.50
C GLN A 79 6.62 -4.55 4.72
N ARG A 80 6.46 -3.56 3.83
CA ARG A 80 7.10 -2.25 3.98
C ARG A 80 6.71 -1.57 5.28
N LEU A 81 5.41 -1.51 5.59
CA LEU A 81 4.93 -0.91 6.85
C LEU A 81 5.55 -1.62 8.06
N HIS A 82 5.65 -2.95 8.01
CA HIS A 82 6.27 -3.72 9.09
C HIS A 82 7.76 -3.39 9.27
N ILE A 83 8.52 -3.33 8.19
CA ILE A 83 9.96 -2.96 8.24
C ILE A 83 10.12 -1.54 8.80
N GLN A 84 9.30 -0.60 8.33
CA GLN A 84 9.32 0.77 8.80
C GLN A 84 9.02 0.85 10.31
N GLN A 85 8.04 0.09 10.80
CA GLN A 85 7.71 0.01 12.22
C GLN A 85 8.86 -0.58 13.05
N GLN A 86 9.51 -1.65 12.57
CA GLN A 86 10.65 -2.24 13.28
C GLN A 86 11.87 -1.30 13.33
N GLN A 87 12.15 -0.59 12.24
CA GLN A 87 13.22 0.42 12.22
C GLN A 87 12.87 1.61 13.13
N SER A 88 11.60 1.99 13.16
CA SER A 88 11.07 3.00 14.06
C SER A 88 11.31 2.64 15.53
N ASP A 89 10.95 1.42 15.95
CA ASP A 89 11.17 0.95 17.33
C ASP A 89 12.67 0.91 17.71
N LYS A 90 13.56 0.52 16.77
CA LYS A 90 15.01 0.45 17.02
C LYS A 90 15.70 1.80 17.16
N THR A 91 15.19 2.83 16.47
CA THR A 91 15.84 4.14 16.38
C THR A 91 15.14 5.21 17.20
N ALA A 92 13.89 4.99 17.62
CA ALA A 92 13.11 5.95 18.39
C ALA A 92 13.71 6.13 19.80
N LEU A 93 13.64 7.36 20.29
CA LEU A 93 13.98 7.68 21.66
C LEU A 93 12.96 7.00 22.58
N LYS A 94 13.43 6.03 23.37
CA LYS A 94 12.63 5.34 24.38
C LYS A 94 12.79 6.03 25.72
N VAL A 95 11.68 6.36 26.37
CA VAL A 95 11.68 6.91 27.74
C VAL A 95 11.46 5.81 28.77
N THR A 96 12.02 5.99 29.96
CA THR A 96 11.86 5.02 31.05
C THR A 96 10.63 5.38 31.86
N ARG A 97 9.68 4.45 31.99
CA ARG A 97 8.52 4.66 32.87
C ARG A 97 8.95 4.51 34.32
N LEU A 98 8.76 5.55 35.11
CA LEU A 98 8.90 5.50 36.56
C LEU A 98 7.58 5.08 37.21
N GLY A 99 7.66 4.05 38.06
CA GLY A 99 6.54 3.56 38.84
C GLY A 99 6.65 3.98 40.30
N GLY A 100 5.73 4.85 40.76
CA GLY A 100 5.39 4.98 42.17
C GLY A 100 4.07 4.26 42.42
N MET A 101 3.97 3.44 43.48
CA MET A 101 2.78 2.63 43.83
C MET A 101 1.46 3.43 43.98
N PHE A 102 1.49 4.77 43.90
CA PHE A 102 0.36 5.66 44.19
C PHE A 102 0.09 6.76 43.15
N SER A 103 0.83 6.85 42.03
CA SER A 103 0.58 7.91 41.05
C SER A 103 -0.52 7.54 40.05
N ARG A 104 -1.52 8.40 39.90
CA ARG A 104 -2.65 8.22 38.96
C ARG A 104 -2.25 8.34 37.49
N LYS A 105 -1.08 8.94 37.20
CA LYS A 105 -0.54 9.07 35.84
C LYS A 105 0.89 8.51 35.81
N PRO A 106 1.26 7.78 34.75
CA PRO A 106 2.64 7.32 34.58
C PRO A 106 3.58 8.52 34.41
N HIS A 107 4.71 8.48 35.12
CA HIS A 107 5.81 9.41 34.94
C HIS A 107 6.87 8.78 34.04
N TYR A 108 7.56 9.60 33.26
CA TYR A 108 8.61 9.15 32.37
C TYR A 108 9.89 9.95 32.59
N GLU A 109 11.02 9.32 32.30
CA GLU A 109 12.33 9.95 32.35
C GLU A 109 13.06 9.79 31.00
N LEU A 110 13.85 10.80 30.66
CA LEU A 110 14.76 10.73 29.53
C LEU A 110 15.89 9.72 29.81
N PRO A 111 16.40 9.02 28.78
CA PRO A 111 17.58 8.19 28.92
C PRO A 111 18.80 8.97 29.45
N PRO A 112 19.70 8.30 30.20
CA PRO A 112 20.91 8.93 30.74
C PRO A 112 21.89 9.43 29.67
N GLU A 113 21.70 8.98 28.42
CA GLU A 113 22.46 9.39 27.24
C GLU A 113 22.14 10.85 26.82
N VAL A 114 20.96 11.36 27.17
CA VAL A 114 20.49 12.70 26.79
C VAL A 114 20.91 13.71 27.86
N GLN A 115 22.16 14.18 27.78
CA GLN A 115 22.71 15.08 28.81
C GLN A 115 22.70 16.57 28.43
N SER A 116 22.62 16.88 27.14
CA SER A 116 22.71 18.25 26.63
C SER A 116 21.56 19.15 27.12
N PRO A 117 21.81 20.44 27.40
CA PRO A 117 20.78 21.38 27.87
C PRO A 117 19.70 21.64 26.81
N THR A 118 20.03 21.46 25.54
CA THR A 118 19.12 21.48 24.40
C THR A 118 19.10 20.10 23.76
N VAL A 119 17.91 19.56 23.53
CA VAL A 119 17.71 18.25 22.92
C VAL A 119 17.09 18.45 21.55
N THR A 120 17.82 18.08 20.50
CA THR A 120 17.29 18.04 19.14
C THR A 120 16.83 16.62 18.85
N LEU A 121 15.58 16.46 18.45
CA LEU A 121 15.00 15.17 18.07
C LEU A 121 14.58 15.20 16.60
N LEU A 122 14.91 14.16 15.87
CA LEU A 122 14.51 13.98 14.47
C LEU A 122 13.13 13.31 14.41
N LEU A 123 12.32 13.69 13.43
CA LEU A 123 11.08 12.98 13.12
C LEU A 123 11.42 11.81 12.19
N GLN A 124 10.98 10.61 12.55
CA GLN A 124 11.17 9.43 11.69
C GLN A 124 10.34 9.50 10.41
N LYS A 125 9.19 10.17 10.47
CA LYS A 125 8.38 10.57 9.33
C LYS A 125 8.21 12.10 9.35
N PRO A 126 8.65 12.84 8.32
CA PRO A 126 8.39 14.28 8.24
C PRO A 126 6.89 14.57 8.36
N LEU A 127 6.54 15.60 9.12
CA LEU A 127 5.15 16.04 9.29
C LEU A 127 5.01 17.52 8.93
N LYS A 128 3.82 17.90 8.49
CA LYS A 128 3.45 19.31 8.31
C LYS A 128 2.93 19.86 9.63
N LEU A 129 3.78 20.57 10.37
CA LEU A 129 3.44 21.21 11.64
C LEU A 129 3.40 22.72 11.45
N HIS A 130 2.30 23.37 11.84
CA HIS A 130 2.12 24.82 11.66
C HIS A 130 2.39 25.28 10.22
N ASP A 131 1.84 24.55 9.25
CA ASP A 131 2.01 24.75 7.81
C ASP A 131 3.43 24.63 7.23
N ILE A 132 4.39 24.18 8.03
CA ILE A 132 5.79 23.99 7.62
C ILE A 132 6.11 22.50 7.64
N GLU A 133 6.89 22.03 6.67
CA GLU A 133 7.46 20.68 6.69
C GLU A 133 8.58 20.60 7.73
N VAL A 134 8.39 19.75 8.73
CA VAL A 134 9.31 19.61 9.87
C VAL A 134 9.97 18.25 9.84
N ILE A 135 11.29 18.27 9.92
CA ILE A 135 12.13 17.06 9.96
C ILE A 135 12.81 16.89 11.33
N HIS A 136 12.95 17.96 12.10
CA HIS A 136 13.47 17.91 13.47
C HIS A 136 12.88 18.99 14.36
N ILE A 137 12.88 18.74 15.67
CA ILE A 137 12.38 19.66 16.69
C ILE A 137 13.43 19.79 17.78
N THR A 138 13.71 21.03 18.20
CA THR A 138 14.64 21.31 19.30
C THR A 138 13.85 21.73 20.55
N PHE A 139 14.15 21.07 21.66
CA PHE A 139 13.57 21.30 22.98
C PHE A 139 14.63 21.81 23.96
N GLU A 140 14.19 22.59 24.95
CA GLU A 140 14.95 22.76 26.18
C GLU A 140 14.78 21.50 27.02
N ARG A 141 15.90 20.92 27.50
CA ARG A 141 15.89 19.65 28.25
C ARG A 141 15.00 19.74 29.49
N GLN A 142 15.12 20.81 30.26
CA GLN A 142 14.34 21.02 31.48
C GLN A 142 12.83 21.08 31.20
N ALA A 143 12.43 21.67 30.08
CA ALA A 143 11.03 21.73 29.67
C ALA A 143 10.50 20.34 29.28
N LEU A 144 11.32 19.55 28.57
CA LEU A 144 10.98 18.18 28.17
C LEU A 144 10.88 17.24 29.39
N GLU A 145 11.80 17.32 30.35
CA GLU A 145 11.75 16.57 31.61
C GLU A 145 10.49 16.92 32.42
N ASN A 146 10.22 18.23 32.60
CA ASN A 146 9.01 18.70 33.28
C ASN A 146 7.72 18.17 32.62
N TRP A 147 7.69 18.11 31.29
CA TRP A 147 6.54 17.58 30.54
C TRP A 147 6.39 16.06 30.71
N LEU A 148 7.50 15.30 30.73
CA LEU A 148 7.48 13.85 30.96
C LEU A 148 7.02 13.49 32.38
N GLU A 149 7.33 14.34 33.36
CA GLU A 149 6.87 14.18 34.74
C GLU A 149 5.42 14.63 34.93
N LYS A 150 5.07 15.85 34.53
CA LYS A 150 3.80 16.49 34.93
C LYS A 150 2.75 16.48 33.82
N GLY A 151 3.14 16.21 32.58
CA GLY A 151 2.33 16.43 31.39
C GLY A 151 2.09 17.91 31.12
N GLY A 152 1.00 18.20 30.40
CA GLY A 152 0.63 19.56 30.01
C GLY A 152 1.04 19.91 28.59
N GLU A 153 1.22 21.19 28.31
CA GLU A 153 1.69 21.68 27.01
C GLU A 153 3.20 21.63 26.92
N ILE A 154 3.72 21.14 25.79
CA ILE A 154 5.13 21.23 25.46
C ILE A 154 5.33 22.14 24.26
N ARG A 155 6.41 22.92 24.30
CA ARG A 155 6.82 23.80 23.19
C ARG A 155 8.18 23.39 22.68
N GLY A 156 8.35 23.45 21.36
CA GLY A 156 9.61 23.14 20.69
C GLY A 156 9.84 24.05 19.49
N LYS A 157 11.10 24.27 19.12
CA LYS A 157 11.47 25.01 17.92
C LYS A 157 11.45 24.07 16.72
N LEU A 158 10.66 24.41 15.71
CA LEU A 158 10.56 23.64 14.48
C LEU A 158 11.81 23.88 13.62
N ASN A 159 12.46 22.82 13.15
CA ASN A 159 13.69 22.89 12.36
C ASN A 159 14.79 23.77 13.00
N GLY A 160 14.82 23.85 14.34
CA GLY A 160 15.82 24.60 15.10
C GLY A 160 15.72 26.13 15.00
N ILE A 161 14.74 26.67 14.26
CA ILE A 161 14.60 28.11 13.99
C ILE A 161 13.31 28.69 14.58
N GLY A 162 13.30 30.01 14.76
CA GLY A 162 12.12 30.75 15.22
C GLY A 162 11.76 30.56 16.70
N PHE A 163 10.49 30.84 17.00
CA PHE A 163 9.92 30.73 18.35
C PHE A 163 9.52 29.29 18.67
N ALA A 164 9.52 28.93 19.95
CA ALA A 164 9.03 27.63 20.39
C ALA A 164 7.50 27.60 20.27
N LEU A 165 6.98 26.70 19.43
CA LEU A 165 5.55 26.53 19.18
C LEU A 165 5.01 25.36 20.00
N THR A 166 3.74 25.43 20.38
CA THR A 166 3.05 24.33 21.06
C THR A 166 2.91 23.13 20.12
N LEU A 167 3.19 21.94 20.64
CA LEU A 167 3.17 20.68 19.90
C LEU A 167 2.18 19.70 20.53
N ASN A 168 1.49 18.94 19.68
CA ASN A 168 0.70 17.80 20.11
C ASN A 168 1.62 16.59 20.27
N MET A 169 2.04 16.31 21.50
CA MET A 169 2.95 15.23 21.82
C MET A 169 2.35 14.27 22.83
N GLU A 170 2.78 13.01 22.76
CA GLU A 170 2.42 11.96 23.70
C GLU A 170 3.56 10.94 23.83
N VAL A 171 3.47 10.11 24.87
CA VAL A 171 4.29 8.91 25.02
C VAL A 171 3.44 7.71 24.61
N ASP A 172 3.86 6.95 23.60
CA ASP A 172 3.10 5.81 23.10
C ASP A 172 3.17 4.59 24.04
N ALA A 173 2.43 3.52 23.70
CA ALA A 173 2.39 2.29 24.49
C ALA A 173 3.75 1.56 24.56
N ALA A 174 4.65 1.81 23.61
CA ALA A 174 6.01 1.27 23.56
C ALA A 174 7.04 2.19 24.24
N GLN A 175 6.58 3.27 24.87
CA GLN A 175 7.39 4.28 25.58
C GLN A 175 8.24 5.15 24.66
N HIS A 176 7.77 5.41 23.43
CA HIS A 176 8.42 6.35 22.52
C HIS A 176 7.71 7.71 22.53
N LEU A 177 8.48 8.78 22.29
CA LEU A 177 7.91 10.10 22.08
C LEU A 177 7.30 10.19 20.68
N VAL A 178 6.05 10.62 20.59
CA VAL A 178 5.32 10.81 19.33
C VAL A 178 4.83 12.23 19.24
N VAL A 179 5.07 12.88 18.10
CA VAL A 179 4.45 14.16 17.74
C VAL A 179 3.37 13.93 16.69
N ARG A 180 2.24 14.64 16.79
CA ARG A 180 1.11 14.54 15.86
C ARG A 180 0.84 15.86 15.14
N ASP A 181 0.44 15.78 13.89
CA ASP A 181 -0.05 16.93 13.13
C ASP A 181 -1.55 17.19 13.36
N VAL A 182 -2.11 18.16 12.61
CA VAL A 182 -3.55 18.51 12.65
C VAL A 182 -4.47 17.40 12.12
N SER A 183 -3.93 16.47 11.34
CA SER A 183 -4.61 15.28 10.82
C SER A 183 -4.43 14.05 11.72
N LEU A 184 -3.85 14.24 12.91
CA LEU A 184 -3.50 13.18 13.88
C LEU A 184 -2.51 12.14 13.33
N GLN A 185 -1.76 12.47 12.28
CA GLN A 185 -0.64 11.65 11.81
C GLN A 185 0.50 11.74 12.81
N GLY A 186 0.89 10.60 13.38
CA GLY A 186 1.97 10.52 14.36
C GLY A 186 3.34 10.29 13.71
N SER A 187 4.37 10.89 14.29
CA SER A 187 5.77 10.62 13.98
C SER A 187 6.54 10.43 15.27
N ARG A 188 7.24 9.29 15.38
CA ARG A 188 8.12 9.02 16.51
C ARG A 188 9.40 9.82 16.39
N LEU A 189 9.92 10.22 17.54
CA LEU A 189 11.11 11.04 17.64
C LEU A 189 12.34 10.18 17.92
N SER A 190 13.47 10.48 17.27
CA SER A 190 14.76 9.81 17.46
C SER A 190 15.88 10.80 17.77
N LEU A 191 17.00 10.32 18.31
CA LEU A 191 18.19 11.14 18.54
C LEU A 191 18.98 11.31 17.23
N PRO A 192 19.75 12.41 17.08
CA PRO A 192 20.67 12.58 15.97
C PRO A 192 21.75 11.49 16.00
N GLY A 193 22.03 10.86 14.86
CA GLY A 193 23.01 9.75 14.77
C GLY A 193 22.39 8.36 14.87
N SER A 194 21.11 8.24 15.27
CA SER A 194 20.32 7.04 15.00
C SER A 194 20.09 6.96 13.48
N SER A 195 20.43 5.82 12.86
CA SER A 195 20.29 5.61 11.41
C SER A 195 18.94 6.13 10.91
N THR A 196 18.95 7.13 10.02
CA THR A 196 17.74 7.60 9.35
C THR A 196 17.11 6.41 8.63
N PRO A 197 15.81 6.13 8.85
CA PRO A 197 15.16 5.04 8.14
C PRO A 197 15.24 5.34 6.64
N GLU A 198 15.79 4.40 5.88
CA GLU A 198 15.78 4.46 4.44
C GLU A 198 14.31 4.43 4.00
N ASN A 199 13.84 5.47 3.33
CA ASN A 199 12.42 5.70 3.07
C ASN A 199 11.76 4.54 2.27
N MET A 200 12.59 3.77 1.55
CA MET A 200 12.19 2.54 0.86
C MET A 200 13.35 1.53 0.85
N PRO A 201 13.27 0.45 1.65
CA PRO A 201 14.28 -0.62 1.68
C PRO A 201 14.53 -1.24 0.31
N THR A 202 15.77 -1.66 0.05
CA THR A 202 16.18 -2.29 -1.22
C THR A 202 15.34 -3.49 -1.62
N GLU A 203 14.94 -4.34 -0.66
CA GLU A 203 14.12 -5.52 -0.90
C GLU A 203 12.73 -5.13 -1.42
N ILE A 204 12.13 -4.07 -0.86
CA ILE A 204 10.82 -3.56 -1.30
C ILE A 204 10.94 -2.99 -2.71
N ARG A 205 12.03 -2.27 -3.03
CA ARG A 205 12.27 -1.75 -4.38
C ARG A 205 12.37 -2.87 -5.41
N GLN A 206 13.10 -3.95 -5.09
CA GLN A 206 13.25 -5.11 -5.96
C GLN A 206 11.91 -5.86 -6.17
N GLN A 207 11.11 -6.01 -5.11
CA GLN A 207 9.78 -6.62 -5.23
C GLN A 207 8.84 -5.76 -6.10
N LEU A 208 8.87 -4.44 -5.94
CA LEU A 208 8.08 -3.52 -6.76
C LEU A 208 8.53 -3.50 -8.22
N SER A 209 9.84 -3.58 -8.50
CA SER A 209 10.33 -3.65 -9.89
C SER A 209 9.95 -4.97 -10.55
N ALA A 210 10.05 -6.09 -9.83
CA ALA A 210 9.61 -7.39 -10.34
C ALA A 210 8.10 -7.41 -10.64
N LEU A 211 7.29 -6.74 -9.81
CA LEU A 211 5.85 -6.61 -10.04
C LEU A 211 5.53 -5.72 -11.25
N ASP A 212 6.30 -4.65 -11.46
CA ASP A 212 6.18 -3.77 -12.63
C ASP A 212 6.56 -4.50 -13.92
N GLU A 213 7.63 -5.31 -13.90
CA GLU A 213 7.99 -6.19 -15.01
C GLU A 213 6.90 -7.23 -15.30
N GLU A 214 6.30 -7.83 -14.27
CA GLU A 214 5.18 -8.76 -14.40
C GLU A 214 3.98 -8.09 -15.06
N TRP A 215 3.64 -6.86 -14.65
CA TRP A 215 2.59 -6.07 -15.29
C TRP A 215 2.88 -5.83 -16.78
N HIS A 216 4.10 -5.40 -17.12
CA HIS A 216 4.51 -5.20 -18.51
C HIS A 216 4.39 -6.48 -19.34
N GLN A 217 4.75 -7.64 -18.79
CA GLN A 217 4.56 -8.93 -19.47
C GLN A 217 3.09 -9.25 -19.72
N GLN A 218 2.21 -9.01 -18.75
CA GLN A 218 0.77 -9.24 -18.91
C GLN A 218 0.13 -8.28 -19.91
N HIS A 219 0.51 -7.00 -19.86
CA HIS A 219 0.03 -5.98 -20.80
C HIS A 219 0.47 -6.25 -22.23
N ASN A 220 1.72 -6.69 -22.43
CA ASN A 220 2.21 -7.13 -23.74
C ASN A 220 1.44 -8.34 -24.25
N ARG A 221 1.17 -9.35 -23.40
CA ARG A 221 0.34 -10.51 -23.77
C ARG A 221 -1.06 -10.11 -24.19
N PHE A 222 -1.70 -9.19 -23.47
CA PHE A 222 -2.99 -8.64 -23.87
C PHE A 222 -2.90 -7.91 -25.22
N SER A 223 -1.89 -7.07 -25.39
CA SER A 223 -1.67 -6.28 -26.61
C SER A 223 -1.43 -7.14 -27.85
N GLU A 224 -0.80 -8.30 -27.70
CA GLU A 224 -0.63 -9.29 -28.78
C GLU A 224 -1.95 -10.02 -29.10
N GLN A 225 -2.78 -10.28 -28.08
CA GLN A 225 -4.00 -11.08 -28.20
C GLN A 225 -5.25 -10.28 -28.57
N GLN A 226 -5.26 -8.97 -28.34
CA GLN A 226 -6.42 -8.10 -28.59
C GLN A 226 -6.84 -8.02 -30.07
N LYS A 227 -5.95 -8.39 -31.00
CA LYS A 227 -6.24 -8.49 -32.43
C LYS A 227 -7.09 -9.74 -32.71
N CYS A 228 -8.35 -9.71 -32.28
CA CYS A 228 -9.29 -10.79 -32.44
C CYS A 228 -10.57 -10.30 -33.11
N LEU A 229 -10.88 -10.83 -34.29
CA LEU A 229 -12.03 -10.42 -35.11
C LEU A 229 -13.38 -10.70 -34.45
N PHE A 230 -13.41 -11.61 -33.48
CA PHE A 230 -14.65 -12.15 -32.89
C PHE A 230 -15.01 -11.47 -31.56
N ILE A 231 -14.21 -10.51 -31.09
CA ILE A 231 -14.36 -9.85 -29.79
C ILE A 231 -14.75 -8.39 -30.02
N ASN A 232 -15.77 -7.95 -29.28
CA ASN A 232 -16.23 -6.55 -29.32
C ASN A 232 -15.19 -5.63 -28.64
N GLU A 233 -14.90 -4.49 -29.26
CA GLU A 233 -13.97 -3.47 -28.76
C GLU A 233 -14.32 -2.96 -27.34
N GLU A 234 -15.59 -2.98 -26.96
CA GLU A 234 -16.01 -2.58 -25.60
C GLU A 234 -15.35 -3.44 -24.51
N TRP A 235 -15.15 -4.73 -24.78
CA TRP A 235 -14.42 -5.62 -23.88
C TRP A 235 -12.95 -5.26 -23.77
N LEU A 236 -12.34 -4.85 -24.89
CA LEU A 236 -10.93 -4.42 -24.91
C LEU A 236 -10.73 -3.20 -24.02
N GLY A 237 -11.64 -2.22 -24.11
CA GLY A 237 -11.59 -1.02 -23.27
C GLY A 237 -11.69 -1.32 -21.77
N ARG A 238 -12.58 -2.25 -21.37
CA ARG A 238 -12.72 -2.68 -19.97
C ARG A 238 -11.48 -3.41 -19.44
N ILE A 239 -10.91 -4.31 -20.23
CA ILE A 239 -9.69 -5.04 -19.86
C ILE A 239 -8.51 -4.07 -19.73
N GLU A 240 -8.32 -3.19 -20.71
CA GLU A 240 -7.24 -2.18 -20.68
C GLU A 240 -7.36 -1.28 -19.46
N ALA A 241 -8.57 -0.80 -19.13
CA ALA A 241 -8.81 -0.01 -17.92
C ALA A 241 -8.41 -0.78 -16.66
N SER A 242 -8.80 -2.06 -16.55
CA SER A 242 -8.44 -2.89 -15.40
C SER A 242 -6.92 -3.08 -15.25
N LEU A 243 -6.19 -3.22 -16.36
CA LEU A 243 -4.73 -3.33 -16.34
C LEU A 243 -4.10 -1.99 -15.96
N GLN A 244 -4.63 -0.89 -16.46
CA GLN A 244 -4.12 0.45 -16.17
C GLN A 244 -4.33 0.82 -14.69
N ASP A 245 -5.44 0.41 -14.08
CA ASP A 245 -5.69 0.61 -12.65
C ASP A 245 -4.60 -0.07 -11.80
N VAL A 246 -4.15 -1.27 -12.17
CA VAL A 246 -3.02 -1.94 -11.51
C VAL A 246 -1.73 -1.13 -11.67
N ALA A 247 -1.45 -0.64 -12.88
CA ALA A 247 -0.25 0.17 -13.16
C ALA A 247 -0.19 1.45 -12.32
N VAL A 248 -1.33 2.14 -12.18
CA VAL A 248 -1.44 3.34 -11.35
C VAL A 248 -1.14 3.02 -9.88
N GLN A 249 -1.67 1.92 -9.35
CA GLN A 249 -1.41 1.51 -7.97
C GLN A 249 0.05 1.11 -7.73
N ILE A 250 0.68 0.40 -8.67
CA ILE A 250 2.12 0.06 -8.59
C ILE A 250 2.96 1.35 -8.55
N LYS A 251 2.70 2.30 -9.45
CA LYS A 251 3.40 3.59 -9.48
C LYS A 251 3.22 4.40 -8.20
N GLN A 252 2.01 4.42 -7.63
CA GLN A 252 1.75 5.08 -6.35
C GLN A 252 2.55 4.44 -5.21
N ALA A 253 2.64 3.11 -5.17
CA ALA A 253 3.41 2.40 -4.15
C ALA A 253 4.93 2.63 -4.25
N GLN A 254 5.45 2.91 -5.45
CA GLN A 254 6.84 3.29 -5.68
C GLN A 254 7.17 4.73 -5.26
N GLN A 255 6.17 5.61 -5.23
CA GLN A 255 6.34 7.04 -4.89
C GLN A 255 6.13 7.33 -3.40
N CYS A 256 5.30 6.52 -2.74
CA CYS A 256 5.09 6.61 -1.30
C CYS A 256 6.38 6.22 -0.57
#